data_AF-A0AAV7UHC8-F1
#
_entry.id   AF-A0AAV7UHC8-F1
#
_cell.length_a   1.000
_cell.length_b   1.000
_cell.length_c   1.000
_cell.angle_alpha   90.00
_cell.angle_beta   90.00
_cell.angle_gamma   90.00
#
_symmetry.space_group_name_H-M   'P 1'
#
loop_
_entity.id
_entity.type
_entity.pdbx_description
1 polymer ?
#
loop_
_entity_poly.entity_id
_entity_poly.type
_entity_poly.pdbx_seq_one_letter_code
_entity_poly.pdbx_strand_id
1 'polypeptide(L)'
;MTTEVVGKSAKPVKAAQVTEEAAKNDEKKIKKGFPVSEVNQGEIRDACVTLEKKFDLLAIRTQALEESVGTMKEELGQNKEEIQLSKGNERERQEKLEHLENNSRRNNLRVLNVPDRVEGDDLKRYVASLIKNAVSLDEVKKEIASDIQRIHRDS
;
A
#
# COMPACT_ATOMS: atom_id res chain seq x y z
N MET A 1 -44.79 -90.51 68.85
CA MET A 1 -44.82 -89.11 69.34
C MET A 1 -43.40 -88.74 69.70
N THR A 2 -42.65 -88.14 68.75
CA THR A 2 -42.35 -86.69 68.64
C THR A 2 -41.40 -86.25 69.76
N THR A 3 -40.25 -85.61 69.55
CA THR A 3 -39.66 -84.89 68.41
C THR A 3 -38.19 -84.56 68.73
N GLU A 4 -37.37 -84.43 67.69
CA GLU A 4 -36.04 -83.83 67.68
C GLU A 4 -36.01 -82.41 68.26
N VAL A 5 -34.88 -81.98 68.84
CA VAL A 5 -34.32 -80.63 68.59
C VAL A 5 -32.79 -80.68 68.71
N VAL A 6 -32.12 -80.61 67.56
CA VAL A 6 -30.71 -80.19 67.41
C VAL A 6 -30.72 -78.67 67.24
N GLY A 7 -29.82 -77.95 67.90
CA GLY A 7 -29.66 -76.51 67.67
C GLY A 7 -28.62 -75.82 68.55
N LYS A 8 -27.33 -76.06 68.29
CA LYS A 8 -26.26 -75.13 68.66
C LYS A 8 -26.00 -74.21 67.46
N SER A 9 -26.15 -72.90 67.63
CA SER A 9 -25.33 -71.94 66.89
C SER A 9 -25.18 -70.63 67.66
N ALA A 10 -23.94 -70.19 67.79
CA ALA A 10 -23.54 -68.98 68.46
C ALA A 10 -23.52 -67.80 67.48
N LYS A 11 -24.02 -66.64 67.94
CA LYS A 11 -23.74 -65.23 67.56
C LYS A 11 -23.45 -64.87 66.09
N PRO A 12 -24.15 -63.83 65.59
CA PRO A 12 -23.44 -62.79 64.82
C PRO A 12 -24.01 -61.38 65.09
N VAL A 13 -23.68 -60.76 66.23
CA VAL A 13 -24.05 -59.33 66.47
C VAL A 13 -22.90 -58.37 66.11
N LYS A 14 -21.67 -58.87 65.88
CA LYS A 14 -20.50 -58.03 65.57
C LYS A 14 -20.19 -57.87 64.06
N ALA A 15 -20.82 -58.64 63.17
CA ALA A 15 -20.52 -58.58 61.73
C ALA A 15 -21.28 -57.44 61.01
N ALA A 16 -22.52 -57.14 61.42
CA ALA A 16 -23.37 -56.15 60.75
C ALA A 16 -22.92 -54.69 60.99
N GLN A 17 -22.35 -54.37 62.16
CA GLN A 17 -21.86 -53.03 62.46
C GLN A 17 -20.56 -52.69 61.71
N VAL A 18 -19.71 -53.68 61.46
CA VAL A 18 -18.46 -53.51 60.70
C VAL A 18 -18.72 -53.28 59.21
N THR A 19 -19.78 -53.88 58.66
CA THR A 19 -20.17 -53.68 57.25
C THR A 19 -20.79 -52.32 56.98
N GLU A 20 -21.50 -51.73 57.94
CA GLU A 20 -22.15 -50.42 57.76
C GLU A 20 -21.15 -49.25 57.90
N GLU A 21 -20.16 -49.36 58.79
CA GLU A 21 -19.05 -48.40 58.88
C GLU A 21 -18.12 -48.48 57.66
N ALA A 22 -17.86 -49.68 57.13
CA ALA A 22 -17.08 -49.84 55.90
C ALA A 22 -17.77 -49.19 54.69
N ALA A 23 -19.09 -49.39 54.53
CA ALA A 23 -19.86 -48.76 53.45
C ALA A 23 -19.90 -47.22 53.55
N LYS A 24 -20.06 -46.67 54.76
CA LYS A 24 -20.02 -45.20 54.99
C LYS A 24 -18.63 -44.61 54.77
N ASN A 25 -17.57 -45.38 55.00
CA ASN A 25 -16.19 -44.94 54.78
C ASN A 25 -15.80 -45.00 53.29
N ASP A 26 -16.32 -45.98 52.55
CA ASP A 26 -16.14 -46.08 51.10
C ASP A 26 -16.94 -45.00 50.34
N GLU A 27 -18.18 -44.68 50.75
CA GLU A 27 -18.90 -43.51 50.21
C GLU A 27 -18.17 -42.18 50.48
N LYS A 28 -17.54 -42.03 51.66
CA LYS A 28 -16.72 -40.85 51.97
C LYS A 28 -15.42 -40.79 51.16
N LYS A 29 -14.83 -41.93 50.79
CA LYS A 29 -13.65 -41.99 49.92
C LYS A 29 -14.01 -41.69 48.47
N ILE A 30 -15.14 -42.17 47.97
CA ILE A 30 -15.63 -41.88 46.62
C ILE A 30 -15.94 -40.37 46.47
N LYS A 31 -16.53 -39.74 47.49
CA LYS A 31 -16.76 -38.28 47.50
C LYS A 31 -15.49 -37.44 47.67
N LYS A 32 -14.42 -37.98 48.26
CA LYS A 32 -13.11 -37.30 48.38
C LYS A 32 -12.19 -37.53 47.17
N GLY A 33 -12.49 -38.49 46.30
CA GLY A 33 -11.67 -38.86 45.15
C GLY A 33 -11.86 -38.03 43.88
N PHE A 34 -12.84 -37.13 43.82
CA PHE A 34 -13.15 -36.37 42.60
C PHE A 34 -13.46 -34.87 42.79
N PRO A 35 -12.56 -34.04 43.37
CA PRO A 35 -12.61 -32.60 43.18
C PRO A 35 -11.89 -32.11 41.90
N VAL A 36 -11.26 -33.00 41.11
CA VAL A 36 -10.31 -32.62 40.05
C VAL A 36 -10.96 -32.47 38.66
N SER A 37 -12.16 -33.02 38.41
CA SER A 37 -12.79 -32.97 37.09
C SER A 37 -13.54 -31.66 36.79
N GLU A 38 -14.19 -31.05 37.78
CA GLU A 38 -15.01 -29.84 37.57
C GLU A 38 -14.16 -28.56 37.46
N VAL A 39 -13.07 -28.47 38.23
CA VAL A 39 -12.15 -27.31 38.21
C VAL A 39 -11.44 -27.21 36.85
N ASN A 40 -10.92 -28.33 36.32
CA ASN A 40 -10.30 -28.37 35.00
C ASN A 40 -11.31 -28.10 33.87
N GLN A 41 -12.57 -28.53 34.02
CA GLN A 41 -13.63 -28.24 33.05
C GLN A 41 -14.01 -26.75 33.04
N GLY A 42 -14.00 -26.09 34.19
CA GLY A 42 -14.22 -24.64 34.30
C GLY A 42 -13.12 -23.85 33.59
N GLU A 43 -11.85 -24.16 33.86
CA GLU A 43 -10.71 -23.50 33.21
C GLU A 43 -10.69 -23.71 31.69
N ILE A 44 -11.02 -24.91 31.22
CA ILE A 44 -11.15 -25.20 29.78
C ILE A 44 -12.29 -24.38 29.18
N ARG A 45 -13.43 -24.27 29.86
CA ARG A 45 -14.57 -23.49 29.39
C ARG A 45 -14.23 -22.00 29.29
N ASP A 46 -13.55 -21.44 30.29
CA ASP A 46 -13.13 -20.04 30.30
C ASP A 46 -12.09 -19.75 29.20
N ALA A 47 -11.18 -20.70 28.95
CA ALA A 47 -10.24 -20.63 27.83
C ALA A 47 -10.96 -20.67 26.48
N CYS A 48 -11.98 -21.53 26.31
CA CYS A 48 -12.82 -21.58 25.11
C CYS A 48 -13.56 -20.25 24.87
N VAL A 49 -14.21 -19.71 25.90
CA VAL A 49 -14.90 -18.40 25.81
C VAL A 49 -13.91 -17.27 25.46
N THR A 50 -12.70 -17.33 26.02
CA THR A 50 -11.66 -16.34 25.71
C THR A 50 -11.15 -16.47 24.27
N LEU A 51 -11.02 -17.70 23.76
CA LEU A 51 -10.65 -17.97 22.38
C LEU A 51 -11.73 -17.51 21.41
N GLU A 52 -13.01 -17.81 21.68
CA GLU A 52 -14.14 -17.33 20.89
C GLU A 52 -14.12 -15.81 20.75
N LYS A 53 -13.98 -15.08 21.86
CA LYS A 53 -13.85 -13.61 21.84
C LYS A 53 -12.67 -13.12 21.01
N LYS A 54 -11.53 -13.81 21.07
CA LYS A 54 -10.35 -13.46 20.24
C LYS A 54 -10.59 -13.76 18.77
N PHE A 55 -11.27 -14.86 18.44
CA PHE A 55 -11.65 -15.20 17.08
C PHE A 55 -12.61 -14.17 16.50
N ASP A 56 -13.64 -13.77 17.25
CA ASP A 56 -14.58 -12.72 16.83
C ASP A 56 -13.87 -11.39 16.58
N LEU A 57 -12.96 -11.01 17.49
CA LEU A 57 -12.16 -9.79 17.34
C LEU A 57 -11.24 -9.86 16.11
N LEU A 58 -10.63 -11.02 15.84
CA LEU A 58 -9.81 -11.22 14.66
C LEU A 58 -10.66 -11.17 13.38
N ALA A 59 -11.86 -11.75 13.39
CA ALA A 59 -12.78 -11.69 12.24
C ALA A 59 -13.15 -10.25 11.90
N ILE A 60 -13.50 -9.43 12.90
CA ILE A 60 -13.80 -8.00 12.73
C ILE A 60 -12.58 -7.25 12.17
N ARG A 61 -11.38 -7.50 12.72
CA ARG A 61 -10.15 -6.85 12.25
C ARG A 61 -9.80 -7.24 10.82
N THR A 62 -9.94 -8.50 10.47
CA THR A 62 -9.70 -8.99 9.11
C THR A 62 -10.65 -8.33 8.13
N GLN A 63 -11.94 -8.26 8.45
CA GLN A 63 -12.93 -7.59 7.60
C GLN A 63 -12.59 -6.10 7.40
N ALA A 64 -12.25 -5.38 8.47
CA ALA A 64 -11.88 -3.96 8.36
C ALA A 64 -10.62 -3.75 7.50
N LEU A 65 -9.64 -4.67 7.57
CA LEU A 65 -8.45 -4.63 6.71
C LEU A 65 -8.81 -4.92 5.25
N GLU A 66 -9.69 -5.88 4.98
CA GLU A 66 -10.15 -6.19 3.62
C GLU A 66 -10.87 -5.01 2.97
N GLU A 67 -11.76 -4.35 3.72
CA GLU A 67 -12.45 -3.13 3.28
C GLU A 67 -11.44 -2.01 2.99
N SER A 68 -10.50 -1.75 3.92
CA SER A 68 -9.47 -0.74 3.74
C SER A 68 -8.57 -1.01 2.53
N VAL A 69 -8.17 -2.26 2.31
CA VAL A 69 -7.40 -2.67 1.13
C VAL A 69 -8.23 -2.49 -0.14
N GLY A 70 -9.53 -2.74 -0.09
CA GLY A 70 -10.47 -2.47 -1.19
C GLY A 70 -10.44 -0.99 -1.58
N THR A 71 -10.68 -0.10 -0.63
CA THR A 71 -10.64 1.36 -0.85
C THR A 71 -9.28 1.81 -1.40
N MET A 72 -8.17 1.35 -0.81
CA MET A 72 -6.83 1.69 -1.29
C MET A 72 -6.57 1.25 -2.74
N LYS A 73 -7.11 0.09 -3.15
CA LYS A 73 -6.99 -0.37 -4.54
C LYS A 73 -7.75 0.51 -5.52
N GLU A 74 -8.95 0.96 -5.13
CA GLU A 74 -9.77 1.87 -5.93
C GLU A 74 -9.09 3.23 -6.09
N GLU A 75 -8.64 3.84 -4.99
CA GLU A 75 -7.90 5.11 -5.01
C GLU A 75 -6.63 5.01 -5.86
N LEU A 76 -5.88 3.91 -5.72
CA LEU A 76 -4.68 3.67 -6.51
C LEU A 76 -4.99 3.50 -8.01
N GLY A 77 -6.15 2.93 -8.35
CA GLY A 77 -6.66 2.88 -9.72
C GLY A 77 -6.92 4.28 -10.28
N GLN A 78 -7.69 5.09 -9.55
CA GLN A 78 -8.02 6.47 -9.94
C GLN A 78 -6.77 7.33 -10.11
N ASN A 79 -5.85 7.27 -9.15
CA ASN A 79 -4.58 8.01 -9.21
C ASN A 79 -3.73 7.60 -10.42
N LYS A 80 -3.72 6.33 -10.79
CA LYS A 80 -3.00 5.86 -11.99
C LYS A 80 -3.60 6.45 -13.26
N GLU A 81 -4.92 6.49 -13.38
CA GLU A 81 -5.61 7.07 -14.53
C GLU A 81 -5.33 8.59 -14.63
N GLU A 82 -5.39 9.30 -13.51
CA GLU A 82 -5.09 10.74 -13.46
C GLU A 82 -3.64 11.02 -13.87
N ILE A 83 -2.67 10.24 -13.38
CA ILE A 83 -1.26 10.36 -13.77
C ILE A 83 -1.09 10.11 -15.28
N GLN A 84 -1.77 9.12 -15.85
CA GLN A 84 -1.68 8.84 -17.28
C GLN A 84 -2.24 10.00 -18.12
N LEU A 85 -3.39 10.54 -17.72
CA LEU A 85 -4.00 11.71 -18.37
C LEU A 85 -3.08 12.93 -18.28
N SER A 86 -2.53 13.20 -17.10
CA SER A 86 -1.62 14.33 -16.88
C SER A 86 -0.37 14.23 -17.76
N LYS A 87 0.25 13.04 -17.83
CA LYS A 87 1.40 12.77 -18.72
C LYS A 87 1.07 12.97 -20.20
N GLY A 88 -0.13 12.57 -20.63
CA GLY A 88 -0.61 12.84 -21.98
C GLY A 88 -0.68 14.34 -22.28
N ASN A 89 -1.28 15.10 -21.37
CA ASN A 89 -1.42 16.56 -21.50
C ASN A 89 -0.06 17.29 -21.46
N GLU A 90 0.90 16.81 -20.66
CA GLU A 90 2.26 17.34 -20.64
C GLU A 90 2.97 17.13 -21.96
N ARG A 91 2.85 15.93 -22.54
CA ARG A 91 3.45 15.61 -23.83
C ARG A 91 2.87 16.47 -24.95
N GLU A 92 1.54 16.62 -25.02
CA GLU A 92 0.90 17.47 -26.02
C GLU A 92 1.35 18.93 -25.89
N ARG A 93 1.43 19.44 -24.66
CA ARG A 93 1.94 20.79 -24.40
C ARG A 93 3.39 20.95 -24.84
N GLN A 94 4.24 19.95 -24.59
CA GLN A 94 5.64 19.98 -24.99
C GLN A 94 5.79 19.98 -26.52
N GLU A 95 5.06 19.12 -27.21
CA GLU A 95 5.04 19.07 -28.68
C GLU A 95 4.56 20.41 -29.28
N LYS A 96 3.54 21.03 -28.67
CA LYS A 96 3.06 22.35 -29.09
C LYS A 96 4.09 23.45 -28.83
N LEU A 97 4.79 23.43 -27.70
CA LEU A 97 5.85 24.39 -27.39
C LEU A 97 7.00 24.26 -28.37
N GLU A 98 7.46 23.05 -28.67
CA GLU A 98 8.53 22.80 -29.65
C GLU A 98 8.12 23.29 -31.04
N HIS A 99 6.88 23.01 -31.46
CA HIS A 99 6.37 23.49 -32.75
C HIS A 99 6.31 25.03 -32.81
N LEU A 100 5.85 25.69 -31.74
CA LEU A 100 5.80 27.15 -31.67
C LEU A 100 7.19 27.78 -31.63
N GLU A 101 8.13 27.17 -30.89
CA GLU A 101 9.51 27.60 -30.82
C GLU A 101 10.19 27.49 -32.19
N ASN A 102 10.04 26.35 -32.87
CA ASN A 102 10.58 26.13 -34.20
C ASN A 102 9.99 27.11 -35.21
N ASN A 103 8.68 27.38 -35.16
CA ASN A 103 8.07 28.38 -36.03
C ASN A 103 8.52 29.80 -35.73
N SER A 104 8.68 30.14 -34.46
CA SER A 104 9.19 31.44 -34.04
C SER A 104 10.63 31.67 -34.51
N ARG A 105 11.47 30.61 -34.48
CA ARG A 105 12.87 30.66 -34.88
C ARG A 105 13.10 30.40 -36.36
N ARG A 106 12.07 30.01 -37.13
CA ARG A 106 12.20 29.62 -38.54
C ARG A 106 12.86 30.68 -39.42
N ASN A 107 12.61 31.95 -39.10
CA ASN A 107 13.18 33.09 -39.84
C ASN A 107 14.45 33.66 -39.18
N ASN A 108 14.93 33.04 -38.10
CA ASN A 108 16.16 33.47 -37.42
C ASN A 108 17.35 32.79 -38.07
N LEU A 109 18.33 33.59 -38.48
CA LEU A 109 19.64 33.12 -38.94
C LEU A 109 20.68 33.33 -37.83
N ARG A 110 21.48 32.30 -37.57
CA ARG A 110 22.65 32.40 -36.69
C ARG A 110 23.91 32.45 -37.54
N VAL A 111 24.66 33.53 -37.40
CA VAL A 111 25.99 33.67 -38.01
C VAL A 111 27.03 33.37 -36.95
N LEU A 112 27.82 32.32 -37.17
CA LEU A 112 28.83 31.85 -36.23
C LEU A 112 30.22 32.35 -36.65
N ASN A 113 31.17 32.34 -35.71
CA ASN A 113 32.58 32.69 -35.93
C ASN A 113 32.81 34.13 -36.45
N VAL A 114 31.91 35.06 -36.09
CA VAL A 114 32.13 36.50 -36.34
C VAL A 114 33.05 37.03 -35.24
N PRO A 115 34.25 37.56 -35.57
CA PRO A 115 35.14 38.13 -34.57
C PRO A 115 34.49 39.28 -33.80
N ASP A 116 34.93 39.52 -32.57
CA ASP A 116 34.39 40.60 -31.75
C ASP A 116 34.75 41.98 -32.34
N ARG A 117 33.77 42.90 -32.35
CA ARG A 117 33.93 44.32 -32.69
C ARG A 117 34.30 44.64 -34.14
N VAL A 118 34.25 43.67 -35.06
CA VAL A 118 34.42 43.95 -36.51
C VAL A 118 33.17 44.54 -37.16
N GLU A 119 32.05 44.50 -36.45
CA GLU A 119 30.72 44.90 -36.93
C GLU A 119 30.55 46.42 -37.01
N GLY A 120 31.35 47.18 -36.27
CA GLY A 120 31.18 48.63 -36.09
C GLY A 120 29.90 48.98 -35.31
N ASP A 121 29.39 50.19 -35.53
CA ASP A 121 28.20 50.70 -34.82
C ASP A 121 26.86 50.19 -35.40
N ASP A 122 26.86 49.59 -36.59
CA ASP A 122 25.65 49.14 -37.29
C ASP A 122 25.73 47.67 -37.73
N LEU A 123 25.28 46.79 -36.84
CA LEU A 123 25.20 45.34 -37.09
C LEU A 123 24.35 44.99 -38.32
N LYS A 124 23.26 45.72 -38.59
CA LYS A 124 22.36 45.39 -39.71
C LYS A 124 23.09 45.59 -41.04
N ARG A 125 23.80 46.71 -41.19
CA ARG A 125 24.63 46.98 -42.37
C ARG A 125 25.76 45.96 -42.51
N TYR A 126 26.43 45.63 -41.40
CA TYR A 126 27.48 44.62 -41.40
C TYR A 126 26.98 43.27 -41.92
N VAL A 127 25.89 42.74 -41.36
CA VAL A 127 25.32 41.44 -41.79
C VAL A 127 24.79 41.48 -43.23
N ALA A 128 24.15 42.57 -43.65
CA ALA A 128 23.73 42.73 -45.05
C ALA A 128 24.93 42.66 -46.02
N SER A 129 26.07 43.25 -45.64
CA SER A 129 27.30 43.19 -46.44
C SER A 129 27.89 41.78 -46.48
N LEU A 130 27.89 41.04 -45.36
CA LEU A 130 28.33 39.65 -45.29
C LEU A 130 27.50 38.74 -46.19
N ILE A 131 26.17 38.82 -46.11
CA ILE A 131 25.25 38.02 -46.92
C ILE A 131 25.48 38.32 -48.40
N LYS A 132 25.60 39.59 -48.76
CA LYS A 132 25.85 39.99 -50.15
C LYS A 132 27.16 39.41 -50.70
N ASN A 133 28.24 39.49 -49.92
CA ASN A 133 29.53 38.95 -50.31
C ASN A 133 29.47 37.42 -50.46
N ALA A 134 28.70 36.73 -49.61
CA ALA A 134 28.57 35.29 -49.65
C ALA A 134 27.72 34.78 -50.84
N VAL A 135 26.62 35.47 -51.18
CA VAL A 135 25.64 34.99 -52.17
C VAL A 135 25.88 35.59 -53.57
N SER A 136 26.77 36.59 -53.71
CA SER A 136 27.10 37.24 -54.99
C SER A 136 25.87 37.75 -55.78
N LEU A 137 24.83 38.17 -55.06
CA LEU A 137 23.63 38.75 -55.67
C LEU A 137 23.84 40.26 -55.86
N ASP A 138 24.07 40.68 -57.10
CA ASP A 138 24.31 42.08 -57.43
C ASP A 138 23.04 42.96 -57.35
N GLU A 139 21.86 42.35 -57.32
CA GLU A 139 20.55 43.02 -57.42
C GLU A 139 19.94 43.41 -56.06
N VAL A 140 20.35 42.80 -54.94
CA VAL A 140 19.61 42.92 -53.65
C VAL A 140 20.14 44.04 -52.73
N LYS A 141 20.81 45.05 -53.29
CA LYS A 141 21.67 46.01 -52.55
C LYS A 141 20.94 46.89 -51.52
N LYS A 142 19.62 47.03 -51.57
CA LYS A 142 18.86 47.91 -50.66
C LYS A 142 17.76 47.22 -49.84
N GLU A 143 17.38 45.99 -50.16
CA GLU A 143 16.19 45.36 -49.56
C GLU A 143 16.53 44.54 -48.29
N ILE A 144 17.69 43.87 -48.25
CA ILE A 144 18.00 42.95 -47.14
C ILE A 144 18.07 43.67 -45.78
N ALA A 145 18.72 44.83 -45.73
CA ALA A 145 18.89 45.56 -44.47
C ALA A 145 17.57 46.10 -43.91
N SER A 146 16.60 46.46 -44.77
CA SER A 146 15.27 46.89 -44.35
C SER A 146 14.39 45.72 -43.89
N ASP A 147 14.63 44.53 -44.40
CA ASP A 147 13.84 43.34 -44.08
C ASP A 147 14.27 42.66 -42.75
N ILE A 148 15.46 42.99 -42.24
CA ILE A 148 15.92 42.54 -40.92
C ILE A 148 15.13 43.26 -39.82
N GLN A 149 14.18 42.54 -39.20
CA GLN A 149 13.39 43.05 -38.09
C GLN A 149 14.25 43.29 -36.83
N ARG A 150 15.02 42.28 -36.41
CA ARG A 150 15.87 42.32 -35.21
C ARG A 150 17.22 41.67 -35.49
N ILE A 151 18.27 42.26 -34.92
CA ILE A 151 19.62 41.69 -34.90
C ILE A 151 20.22 41.95 -33.52
N HIS A 152 20.95 40.97 -33.00
CA HIS A 152 21.70 41.08 -31.76
C HIS A 152 22.79 40.01 -31.74
N ARG A 153 23.78 40.23 -30.89
CA ARG A 153 24.80 39.25 -30.56
C ARG A 153 24.29 38.44 -29.37
N ASP A 154 24.26 37.12 -29.50
CA ASP A 154 24.04 36.23 -28.37
C ASP A 154 25.34 36.22 -27.54
N SER A 155 25.30 36.89 -26.38
CA SER A 155 26.40 36.94 -25.40
C SER A 155 26.54 35.64 -24.62
#